data_AF-A0A4R5DBQ8-F1
#
_entry.id   AF-A0A4R5DBQ8-F1
#
_cell.length_a   1.000
_cell.length_b   1.000
_cell.length_c   1.000
_cell.angle_alpha   90.00
_cell.angle_beta   90.00
_cell.angle_gamma   90.00
#
_symmetry.space_group_name_H-M   'P 1'
#
loop_
_entity.id
_entity.type
_entity.pdbx_description
1 polymer ?
#
loop_
_entity_poly.entity_id
_entity_poly.type
_entity_poly.pdbx_seq_one_letter_code
_entity_poly.pdbx_strand_id
1 'polypeptide(L)'
;MKSICFTVLMAILPSLLIGQRILRYSNESKRATGDTLIEKITPQRYGRYVRIRYYDGSKQKLFKDSLWGYIDKKGTVYRIYRREHYKVLETDEIGKYAYKKYVGKAWRTYPAYSKNLDSRIVNRKKKLQKLD
;
A
#
# COMPACT_ATOMS: atom_id res chain seq x y z
N MET A 1 -12.69 -48.48 22.37
CA MET A 1 -11.61 -47.48 22.43
C MET A 1 -11.97 -46.36 21.47
N LYS A 2 -12.17 -45.14 21.97
CA LYS A 2 -12.67 -43.99 21.19
C LYS A 2 -11.48 -43.24 20.58
N SER A 3 -11.32 -43.29 19.26
CA SER A 3 -10.41 -42.40 18.54
C SER A 3 -11.06 -41.03 18.39
N ILE A 4 -10.49 -40.02 19.04
CA ILE A 4 -10.93 -38.62 18.95
C ILE A 4 -10.27 -38.01 17.73
N CYS A 5 -11.10 -37.71 16.73
CA CYS A 5 -10.73 -37.03 15.49
C CYS A 5 -10.56 -35.53 15.80
N PHE A 6 -9.34 -34.99 15.72
CA PHE A 6 -9.09 -33.56 15.79
C PHE A 6 -9.29 -32.93 14.41
N THR A 7 -10.54 -32.59 14.10
CA THR A 7 -10.88 -31.72 12.97
C THR A 7 -10.52 -30.29 13.37
N VAL A 8 -9.34 -29.83 12.98
CA VAL A 8 -8.96 -28.42 13.13
C VAL A 8 -9.78 -27.60 12.12
N LEU A 9 -10.90 -27.08 12.61
CA LEU A 9 -11.73 -26.08 11.96
C LEU A 9 -10.92 -24.76 11.88
N MET A 10 -10.04 -24.64 10.89
CA MET A 10 -9.38 -23.37 10.60
C MET A 10 -10.42 -22.37 10.10
N ALA A 11 -10.70 -21.39 10.95
CA ALA A 11 -11.65 -20.32 10.74
C ALA A 11 -11.52 -19.71 9.35
N ILE A 12 -12.63 -19.75 8.60
CA ILE A 12 -12.86 -18.94 7.42
C ILE A 12 -12.83 -17.50 7.92
N LEU A 13 -11.71 -16.80 7.72
CA LEU A 13 -11.64 -15.36 7.95
C LEU A 13 -12.78 -14.72 7.14
N PRO A 14 -13.64 -13.89 7.75
CA PRO A 14 -14.65 -13.18 7.00
C PRO A 14 -13.92 -12.36 5.94
N SER A 15 -14.21 -12.67 4.69
CA SER A 15 -13.94 -11.82 3.54
C SER A 15 -14.73 -10.54 3.73
N LEU A 16 -14.24 -9.69 4.64
CA LEU A 16 -14.65 -8.30 4.79
C LEU A 16 -14.64 -7.72 3.38
N LEU A 17 -15.65 -6.91 3.08
CA LEU A 17 -15.79 -6.21 1.81
C LEU A 17 -14.57 -5.27 1.64
N ILE A 18 -13.45 -5.80 1.15
CA ILE A 18 -12.19 -5.04 0.98
C ILE A 18 -12.35 -4.21 -0.30
N GLY A 19 -13.05 -3.09 -0.18
CA GLY A 19 -12.96 -2.02 -1.17
C GLY A 19 -11.56 -1.40 -1.16
N GLN A 20 -11.20 -0.68 -2.22
CA GLN A 20 -9.98 0.13 -2.15
C GLN A 20 -10.23 1.27 -1.17
N ARG A 21 -9.18 1.76 -0.50
CA ARG A 21 -9.29 2.88 0.44
C ARG A 21 -8.08 3.79 0.36
N ILE A 22 -8.31 5.06 0.59
CA ILE A 22 -7.27 6.09 0.58
C ILE A 22 -6.63 6.17 1.96
N LEU A 23 -5.32 6.43 2.01
CA LEU A 23 -4.60 6.73 3.24
C LEU A 23 -4.05 8.15 3.16
N ARG A 24 -4.51 9.02 4.07
CA ARG A 24 -4.03 10.39 4.25
C ARG A 24 -2.73 10.43 5.01
N TYR A 25 -2.61 9.56 6.01
CA TYR A 25 -1.47 9.51 6.92
C TYR A 25 -0.90 8.09 6.99
N SER A 26 0.38 7.98 7.37
CA SER A 26 1.05 6.69 7.52
C SER A 26 0.43 5.80 8.60
N ASN A 27 -0.01 6.38 9.72
CA ASN A 27 -0.63 5.66 10.83
C ASN A 27 -1.95 4.97 10.45
N GLU A 28 -2.65 5.45 9.41
CA GLU A 28 -3.86 4.82 8.87
C GLU A 28 -3.57 3.47 8.21
N SER A 29 -2.32 3.20 7.82
CA SER A 29 -1.95 1.93 7.19
C SER A 29 -2.15 0.71 8.09
N LYS A 30 -2.15 0.92 9.41
CA LYS A 30 -2.36 -0.15 10.41
C LYS A 30 -3.83 -0.35 10.76
N ARG A 31 -4.72 0.57 10.37
CA ARG A 31 -6.14 0.49 10.69
C ARG A 31 -6.83 -0.50 9.74
N ALA A 32 -7.68 -1.37 10.26
CA ALA A 32 -8.50 -2.26 9.46
C ALA A 32 -9.63 -1.51 8.70
N THR A 33 -10.01 -0.34 9.20
CA THR A 33 -11.15 0.45 8.71
C THR A 33 -10.68 1.85 8.36
N GLY A 34 -11.08 2.34 7.18
CA GLY A 34 -10.93 3.74 6.77
C GLY A 34 -12.27 4.24 6.23
N ASP A 35 -12.57 5.51 6.43
CA ASP A 35 -13.92 6.06 6.30
C ASP A 35 -14.43 6.17 4.86
N THR A 36 -13.59 5.90 3.85
CA THR A 36 -13.97 6.09 2.44
C THR A 36 -13.55 4.91 1.57
N LEU A 37 -14.53 4.06 1.26
CA LEU A 37 -14.39 3.02 0.25
C LEU A 37 -14.43 3.63 -1.15
N ILE A 38 -13.45 3.29 -1.97
CA ILE A 38 -13.31 3.74 -3.34
C ILE A 38 -13.30 2.53 -4.28
N GLU A 39 -13.86 2.71 -5.48
CA GLU A 39 -13.91 1.67 -6.50
C GLU A 39 -12.53 1.48 -7.13
N LYS A 40 -11.86 2.60 -7.43
CA LYS A 40 -10.58 2.63 -8.14
C LYS A 40 -9.78 3.88 -7.82
N ILE A 41 -8.51 3.69 -7.46
CA ILE A 41 -7.49 4.73 -7.48
C ILE A 41 -6.62 4.60 -8.72
N THR A 42 -6.44 5.70 -9.45
CA THR A 42 -5.58 5.76 -10.64
C THR A 42 -4.57 6.90 -10.49
N PRO A 43 -3.33 6.58 -10.08
CA PRO A 43 -2.26 7.55 -10.03
C PRO A 43 -1.87 7.99 -11.44
N GLN A 44 -1.69 9.30 -11.64
CA GLN A 44 -1.19 9.80 -12.92
C GLN A 44 0.34 9.74 -12.93
N ARG A 45 0.95 9.10 -13.93
CA ARG A 45 2.43 8.99 -14.03
C ARG A 45 3.12 10.37 -14.07
N TYR A 46 2.59 11.30 -14.86
CA TYR A 46 3.17 12.63 -15.09
C TYR A 46 2.35 13.79 -14.46
N GLY A 47 1.33 13.48 -13.66
CA GLY A 47 0.49 14.49 -13.01
C GLY A 47 0.82 14.68 -11.52
N ARG A 48 0.42 15.82 -10.97
CA ARG A 48 0.44 16.10 -9.51
C ARG A 48 -0.74 15.47 -8.78
N TYR A 49 -1.66 14.84 -9.52
CA TYR A 49 -2.92 14.34 -9.00
C TYR A 49 -3.01 12.81 -9.06
N VAL A 50 -3.89 12.30 -8.20
CA VAL A 50 -4.44 10.95 -8.25
C VAL A 50 -5.93 11.07 -8.58
N ARG A 51 -6.39 10.24 -9.51
CA ARG A 51 -7.82 10.16 -9.85
C ARG A 51 -8.46 9.07 -9.02
N ILE A 52 -9.56 9.40 -8.37
CA ILE A 52 -10.36 8.47 -7.59
C ILE A 52 -11.72 8.34 -8.25
N ARG A 53 -12.19 7.10 -8.34
CA ARG A 53 -13.54 6.76 -8.76
C ARG A 53 -14.22 6.09 -7.57
N TYR A 54 -15.38 6.60 -7.21
CA TYR A 54 -16.24 6.09 -6.14
C TYR A 54 -17.27 5.12 -6.71
N TYR A 55 -17.88 4.32 -5.84
CA TYR A 55 -18.87 3.31 -6.24
C TYR A 55 -20.17 3.91 -6.78
N ASP A 56 -20.50 5.14 -6.38
CA ASP A 56 -21.62 5.92 -6.95
C ASP A 56 -21.31 6.49 -8.35
N GLY A 57 -20.12 6.19 -8.91
CA GLY A 57 -19.67 6.68 -10.21
C GLY A 57 -19.05 8.08 -10.18
N SER A 58 -19.09 8.77 -9.03
CA SER A 58 -18.47 10.08 -8.87
C SER A 58 -16.95 9.97 -8.98
N LYS A 59 -16.32 11.07 -9.40
CA LYS A 59 -14.88 11.15 -9.65
C LYS A 59 -14.29 12.33 -8.92
N GLN A 60 -13.15 12.11 -8.28
CA GLN A 60 -12.40 13.18 -7.62
C GLN A 60 -10.94 13.15 -8.04
N LYS A 61 -10.33 14.33 -8.11
CA LYS A 61 -8.88 14.50 -8.24
C LYS A 61 -8.33 14.96 -6.90
N LEU A 62 -7.36 14.24 -6.38
CA LEU A 62 -6.63 14.63 -5.17
C LEU A 62 -5.18 14.91 -5.50
N PHE A 63 -4.58 15.89 -4.83
CA PHE A 63 -3.14 16.10 -4.92
C PHE A 63 -2.41 14.90 -4.34
N LYS A 64 -1.35 14.44 -5.00
CA LYS A 64 -0.50 13.35 -4.50
C LYS A 64 0.10 13.67 -3.14
N ASP A 65 0.45 14.93 -2.90
CA ASP A 65 1.04 15.36 -1.64
C ASP A 65 0.02 15.39 -0.48
N SER A 66 -1.28 15.35 -0.80
CA SER A 66 -2.36 15.21 0.20
C SER A 66 -2.64 13.75 0.59
N LEU A 67 -1.84 12.82 0.08
CA LEU A 67 -2.02 11.39 0.21
C LEU A 67 -0.72 10.73 0.64
N TRP A 68 -0.77 9.94 1.70
CA TRP A 68 0.33 9.04 2.01
C TRP A 68 0.30 7.81 1.10
N GLY A 69 -0.88 7.25 0.86
CA GLY A 69 -1.01 5.97 0.18
C GLY A 69 -2.45 5.52 -0.08
N TYR A 70 -2.61 4.23 -0.31
CA TYR A 70 -3.91 3.56 -0.43
C TYR A 70 -3.76 2.07 -0.11
N ILE A 71 -4.89 1.41 0.11
CA ILE A 71 -4.98 -0.04 0.26
C ILE A 71 -5.84 -0.56 -0.90
N ASP A 72 -5.34 -1.57 -1.60
CA ASP A 72 -6.05 -2.16 -2.72
C ASP A 72 -7.14 -3.14 -2.28
N LYS A 73 -7.88 -3.68 -3.26
CA LYS A 73 -8.98 -4.63 -3.01
C LYS A 73 -8.53 -5.94 -2.37
N LYS A 74 -7.23 -6.21 -2.34
CA LYS A 74 -6.61 -7.40 -1.75
C LYS A 74 -6.04 -7.11 -0.36
N GLY A 75 -6.27 -5.91 0.18
CA GLY A 75 -5.69 -5.48 1.45
C GLY A 75 -4.21 -5.11 1.34
N THR A 76 -3.63 -5.03 0.14
CA THR A 76 -2.23 -4.64 -0.02
C THR A 76 -2.08 -3.14 0.13
N VAL A 77 -1.20 -2.73 1.04
CA VAL A 77 -0.88 -1.32 1.29
C VAL A 77 0.15 -0.82 0.27
N TYR A 78 -0.13 0.32 -0.33
CA TYR A 78 0.78 1.04 -1.21
C TYR A 78 1.02 2.45 -0.67
N ARG A 79 2.29 2.82 -0.54
CA ARG A 79 2.71 4.21 -0.33
C ARG A 79 2.89 4.90 -1.67
N ILE A 80 2.30 6.08 -1.81
CA ILE A 80 2.56 6.96 -2.96
C ILE A 80 3.75 7.83 -2.57
N TYR A 81 4.82 7.74 -3.34
CA TYR A 81 5.99 8.58 -3.09
C TYR A 81 6.55 9.09 -4.40
N ARG A 82 6.61 10.42 -4.53
CA ARG A 82 6.93 11.14 -5.77
C ARG A 82 5.98 10.78 -6.91
N ARG A 83 6.36 9.81 -7.75
CA ARG A 83 5.61 9.40 -8.95
C ARG A 83 5.38 7.89 -9.02
N GLU A 84 5.75 7.17 -7.97
CA GLU A 84 5.80 5.72 -7.97
C GLU A 84 4.98 5.14 -6.82
N HIS A 85 4.61 3.87 -7.00
CA HIS A 85 3.77 3.09 -6.12
C HIS A 85 4.63 2.05 -5.42
N TYR A 86 4.81 2.24 -4.12
CA TYR A 86 5.63 1.38 -3.31
C TYR A 86 4.73 0.46 -2.51
N LYS A 87 4.70 -0.83 -2.87
CA LYS A 87 4.06 -1.86 -2.04
C LYS A 87 4.78 -1.89 -0.71
N VAL A 88 4.05 -1.69 0.38
CA VAL A 88 4.59 -1.78 1.74
C VAL A 88 4.73 -3.26 2.09
N LEU A 89 5.92 -3.66 2.54
CA LEU A 89 6.23 -5.04 2.92
C LEU A 89 6.35 -5.19 4.44
N GLU A 90 7.01 -4.23 5.09
CA GLU A 90 7.29 -4.25 6.53
C GLU A 90 7.29 -2.81 7.06
N THR A 91 6.75 -2.61 8.27
CA THR A 91 6.50 -1.28 8.84
C THR A 91 7.05 -1.10 10.26
N ASP A 92 8.00 -1.94 10.66
CA ASP A 92 8.54 -1.96 12.02
C ASP A 92 9.62 -0.88 12.15
N GLU A 93 10.87 -1.25 12.44
CA GLU A 93 11.97 -0.29 12.63
C GLU A 93 12.39 0.42 11.34
N ILE A 94 12.26 -0.27 10.20
CA ILE A 94 12.61 0.26 8.88
C ILE A 94 11.45 -0.05 7.95
N GLY A 95 10.91 0.98 7.31
CA GLY A 95 9.92 0.79 6.25
C GLY A 95 10.56 0.05 5.08
N LYS A 96 10.11 -1.16 4.77
CA LYS A 96 10.53 -1.93 3.58
C LYS A 96 9.44 -1.88 2.53
N TYR A 97 9.86 -1.67 1.29
CA TYR A 97 8.95 -1.54 0.16
C TYR A 97 9.43 -2.34 -1.04
N ALA A 98 8.50 -2.66 -1.93
CA ALA A 98 8.76 -3.13 -3.28
C ALA A 98 8.13 -2.19 -4.30
N TYR A 99 8.86 -1.88 -5.37
CA TYR A 99 8.31 -1.17 -6.53
C TYR A 99 8.66 -1.92 -7.82
N LYS A 100 7.77 -1.83 -8.81
CA LYS A 100 7.98 -2.44 -10.12
C LYS A 100 8.50 -1.39 -11.09
N LYS A 101 9.53 -1.73 -11.85
CA LYS A 101 10.06 -0.90 -12.92
C LYS A 101 10.25 -1.75 -14.17
N TYR A 102 9.88 -1.19 -15.32
CA TYR A 102 10.17 -1.80 -16.61
C TYR A 102 11.63 -1.54 -16.97
N VAL A 103 12.43 -2.59 -17.14
CA VAL A 103 13.87 -2.51 -17.43
C VAL A 103 14.22 -3.48 -18.56
N GLY A 104 14.78 -2.95 -19.64
CA GLY A 104 14.99 -3.71 -20.87
C GLY A 104 13.66 -4.12 -21.49
N LYS A 105 13.33 -5.41 -21.40
CA LYS A 105 12.10 -6.01 -21.96
C LYS A 105 11.20 -6.69 -20.90
N ALA A 106 11.43 -6.43 -19.60
CA ALA A 106 10.70 -7.10 -18.54
C ALA A 106 10.37 -6.18 -17.36
N TRP A 107 9.27 -6.47 -16.69
CA TRP A 107 8.96 -5.90 -15.38
C TRP A 107 9.83 -6.56 -14.31
N ARG A 108 10.56 -5.74 -13.56
CA ARG A 108 11.36 -6.20 -12.43
C ARG A 108 10.90 -5.54 -11.14
N THR A 109 10.92 -6.29 -10.06
CA THR A 109 10.60 -5.80 -8.71
C THR A 109 11.90 -5.44 -8.00
N TYR A 110 11.95 -4.26 -7.42
CA TYR A 110 13.12 -3.75 -6.70
C TYR A 110 12.75 -3.42 -5.26
N PRO A 111 13.64 -3.72 -4.29
CA PRO A 111 13.44 -3.31 -2.91
C PRO A 111 13.74 -1.81 -2.74
N ALA A 112 13.06 -1.20 -1.79
CA ALA A 112 13.34 0.15 -1.31
C ALA A 112 13.09 0.25 0.20
N TYR A 113 13.63 1.29 0.82
CA TYR A 113 13.72 1.41 2.27
C TYR A 113 13.46 2.85 2.72
N SER A 114 12.91 3.06 3.92
CA SER A 114 12.84 4.35 4.59
C SER A 114 13.09 4.18 6.09
N LYS A 115 13.61 5.21 6.77
CA LYS A 115 13.83 5.17 8.23
C LYS A 115 12.52 4.92 8.98
N ASN A 116 11.49 5.71 8.67
CA ASN A 116 10.12 5.48 9.12
C ASN A 116 9.15 5.62 7.93
N LEU A 117 7.85 5.42 8.15
CA LEU A 117 6.84 5.44 7.09
C LEU A 117 6.66 6.79 6.39
N ASP A 118 7.10 7.90 6.99
CA ASP A 118 6.96 9.25 6.42
C ASP A 118 8.29 9.78 5.85
N SER A 119 9.40 9.15 6.21
CA SER A 119 10.73 9.49 5.72
C SER A 119 10.91 9.22 4.24
N ARG A 120 11.92 9.87 3.66
CA ARG A 120 12.38 9.65 2.28
C ARG A 120 12.66 8.17 2.00
N ILE A 121 12.16 7.70 0.86
CA ILE A 121 12.47 6.36 0.34
C ILE A 121 13.81 6.36 -0.40
N VAL A 122 14.63 5.33 -0.16
CA VAL A 122 15.91 5.05 -0.81
C VAL A 122 15.99 3.63 -1.34
N ASN A 123 16.71 3.42 -2.44
CA ASN A 123 16.79 2.11 -3.11
C ASN A 123 17.85 1.16 -2.49
N ARG A 124 18.59 1.60 -1.47
CA ARG A 124 19.63 0.80 -0.81
C ARG A 124 19.58 1.02 0.70
N LYS A 125 19.54 -0.06 1.48
CA LYS A 125 19.49 0.01 2.95
C LYS A 125 20.64 0.83 3.55
N LYS A 126 21.88 0.66 3.04
CA LYS A 126 23.07 1.43 3.49
C LYS A 126 22.92 2.95 3.34
N LYS A 127 22.04 3.44 2.46
CA LYS A 127 21.80 4.89 2.30
C LYS A 127 20.95 5.49 3.42
N LEU A 128 20.33 4.67 4.27
CA LEU A 128 19.55 5.16 5.41
C LEU A 128 20.44 5.89 6.43
N GLN A 129 21.66 5.39 6.67
CA GLN A 129 22.63 6.00 7.60
C GLN A 129 23.17 7.37 7.15
N LYS A 130 22.88 7.79 5.92
CA LYS A 130 23.34 9.07 5.34
C LYS A 130 22.21 10.10 5.25
N LEU A 131 21.06 9.81 5.85
CA LEU A 131 19.88 10.69 5.89
C LEU A 131 19.73 11.32 7.28
N ASP A 132 20.78 11.32 8.10
CA ASP A 132 20.88 12.10 9.33
C ASP A 132 21.57 13.42 9.00
#